data_AF-A0A9N9KFY1-F1
#
_entry.id   AF-A0A9N9KFY1-F1
#
_cell.length_a   1.000
_cell.length_b   1.000
_cell.length_c   1.000
_cell.angle_alpha   90.00
_cell.angle_beta   90.00
_cell.angle_gamma   90.00
#
_symmetry.space_group_name_H-M   'P 1'
#
loop_
_entity.id
_entity.type
_entity.pdbx_description
1 polymer ?
#
loop_
_entity_poly.entity_id
_entity_poly.type
_entity_poly.pdbx_seq_one_letter_code
_entity_poly.pdbx_strand_id
1 'polypeptide(L)'
;MSENINHEYFNRKYSEWSITGFLNECNKEPFRLKIDDYLKSLQVVISNDQGKRREKAQQLYDKYKKATSSPFKSISRATKP
;
A
#
# COMPACT_ATOMS: atom_id res chain seq x y z
N MET A 1 -14.05 -19.02 -0.50
CA MET A 1 -12.65 -19.09 -0.99
C MET A 1 -11.90 -17.93 -0.35
N SER A 2 -11.29 -18.14 0.80
CA SER A 2 -10.50 -17.09 1.46
C SER A 2 -9.13 -17.09 0.80
N GLU A 3 -8.98 -16.38 -0.32
CA GLU A 3 -7.65 -16.10 -0.86
C GLU A 3 -6.84 -15.45 0.27
N ASN A 4 -5.64 -15.96 0.54
CA ASN A 4 -4.69 -15.35 1.46
C ASN A 4 -4.34 -13.96 0.91
N ILE A 5 -5.14 -12.95 1.24
CA ILE A 5 -4.97 -11.56 0.77
C ILE A 5 -3.66 -10.96 1.33
N ASN A 6 -3.08 -11.59 2.36
CA ASN A 6 -1.76 -11.27 2.87
C ASN A 6 -0.68 -12.07 2.13
N HIS A 7 0.08 -11.36 1.30
CA HIS A 7 1.32 -11.88 0.73
C HIS A 7 2.31 -12.27 1.84
N GLU A 8 3.01 -13.40 1.69
CA GLU A 8 3.96 -13.94 2.69
C GLU A 8 5.05 -12.92 3.11
N TYR A 9 5.33 -11.95 2.25
CA TYR A 9 6.20 -10.80 2.54
C TYR A 9 5.84 -10.08 3.85
N PHE A 10 4.55 -9.96 4.16
CA PHE A 10 4.06 -9.29 5.37
C PHE A 10 4.12 -10.17 6.64
N ASN A 11 4.54 -11.43 6.52
CA ASN A 11 4.84 -12.26 7.69
C ASN A 11 6.17 -11.85 8.37
N ARG A 12 7.01 -11.06 7.67
CA ARG A 12 8.27 -10.52 8.21
C ARG A 12 8.05 -9.46 9.28
N LYS A 13 9.12 -9.02 9.95
CA LYS A 13 9.05 -7.90 10.89
C LYS A 13 8.66 -6.63 10.15
N TYR A 14 7.77 -5.84 10.75
CA TYR A 14 7.27 -4.60 10.15
C TYR A 14 8.37 -3.57 9.83
N SER A 15 9.52 -3.64 10.52
CA SER A 15 10.69 -2.82 10.26
C SER A 15 11.35 -3.09 8.90
N GLU A 16 11.14 -4.29 8.34
CA GLU A 16 11.74 -4.74 7.07
C GLU A 16 10.84 -4.46 5.86
N TRP A 17 9.59 -4.04 6.10
CA TRP A 17 8.63 -3.80 5.03
C TRP A 17 9.01 -2.58 4.19
N SER A 18 9.15 -2.79 2.89
CA SER A 18 9.40 -1.76 1.89
C SER A 18 8.73 -2.11 0.56
N ILE A 19 8.36 -1.09 -0.20
CA ILE A 19 7.76 -1.31 -1.53
C ILE A 19 8.76 -1.98 -2.48
N THR A 20 10.04 -1.61 -2.41
CA THR A 20 11.09 -2.19 -3.26
C THR A 20 11.32 -3.66 -2.92
N GLY A 21 11.33 -4.02 -1.63
CA GLY A 21 11.41 -5.42 -1.20
C GLY A 21 10.23 -6.24 -1.72
N PHE A 22 9.01 -5.72 -1.57
CA PHE A 22 7.83 -6.39 -2.11
C PHE A 22 7.89 -6.54 -3.64
N LEU A 23 8.25 -5.48 -4.37
CA LEU A 23 8.29 -5.49 -5.84
C LEU A 23 9.34 -6.44 -6.40
N ASN A 24 10.45 -6.64 -5.68
CA ASN A 24 11.51 -7.56 -6.06
C ASN A 24 11.09 -9.03 -5.90
N GLU A 25 10.24 -9.33 -4.90
CA GLU A 25 9.76 -10.68 -4.62
C GLU A 25 8.41 -10.99 -5.31
N CYS A 26 7.67 -9.96 -5.69
CA CYS A 26 6.40 -10.11 -6.38
C CYS A 26 6.65 -10.46 -7.86
N ASN A 27 6.33 -11.69 -8.25
CA ASN A 27 6.47 -12.17 -9.63
C ASN A 27 5.29 -11.81 -10.54
N LYS A 28 4.28 -11.08 -10.05
CA LYS A 28 3.08 -10.74 -10.84
C LYS A 28 3.38 -9.64 -11.85
N GLU A 29 2.94 -9.82 -13.08
CA GLU A 29 2.99 -8.78 -14.11
C GLU A 29 1.56 -8.43 -14.58
N PRO A 30 1.30 -7.18 -14.99
CA PRO A 30 2.22 -6.03 -15.10
C PRO A 30 2.54 -5.32 -13.77
N PHE A 31 3.53 -4.42 -13.78
CA PHE A 31 3.95 -3.60 -12.62
C PHE A 31 2.80 -2.96 -11.84
N ARG A 32 1.74 -2.50 -12.53
CA ARG A 32 0.56 -1.93 -11.89
C ARG A 32 -0.14 -2.92 -10.95
N LEU A 33 -0.25 -4.19 -11.34
CA LEU A 33 -0.85 -5.23 -10.49
C LEU A 33 -0.02 -5.48 -9.23
N LYS A 34 1.32 -5.39 -9.32
CA LYS A 34 2.19 -5.48 -8.13
C LYS A 34 1.87 -4.37 -7.13
N ILE A 35 1.66 -3.15 -7.62
CA ILE A 35 1.32 -2.00 -6.76
C ILE A 35 -0.07 -2.17 -6.13
N ASP A 36 -1.06 -2.60 -6.92
CA ASP A 36 -2.40 -2.89 -6.43
C ASP A 36 -2.38 -3.97 -5.32
N ASP A 37 -1.65 -5.05 -5.53
CA ASP A 37 -1.53 -6.13 -4.54
C ASP A 37 -0.78 -5.70 -3.29
N TYR A 38 0.25 -4.88 -3.44
CA TYR A 38 0.95 -4.28 -2.29
C TYR A 38 0.00 -3.44 -1.44
N LEU A 39 -0.82 -2.58 -2.08
CA LEU A 39 -1.79 -1.74 -1.39
C LEU A 39 -2.91 -2.56 -0.74
N LYS A 40 -3.44 -3.59 -1.42
CA LYS A 40 -4.46 -4.49 -0.86
C LYS A 40 -3.92 -5.24 0.36
N SER A 41 -2.71 -5.77 0.29
CA SER A 41 -2.07 -6.46 1.42
C SER A 41 -1.91 -5.51 2.62
N LEU A 42 -1.43 -4.28 2.38
CA LEU A 42 -1.34 -3.27 3.44
C LEU A 42 -2.71 -2.94 4.05
N GLN A 43 -3.75 -2.85 3.23
CA GLN A 43 -5.11 -2.57 3.69
C GLN A 43 -5.63 -3.70 4.60
N VAL A 44 -5.35 -4.96 4.27
CA VAL A 44 -5.72 -6.10 5.10
C VAL A 44 -4.97 -6.08 6.43
N VAL A 45 -3.68 -5.75 6.44
CA VAL A 45 -2.91 -5.56 7.68
C VAL A 45 -3.51 -4.42 8.51
N ILE A 46 -3.91 -3.31 7.90
CA ILE A 46 -4.54 -2.19 8.63
C ILE A 46 -5.86 -2.61 9.28
N SER A 47 -6.64 -3.46 8.59
CA SER A 47 -7.94 -3.93 9.08
C SER A 47 -7.83 -5.04 10.13
N ASN A 48 -6.84 -5.93 10.03
CA ASN A 48 -6.75 -7.15 10.85
C ASN A 48 -5.70 -7.08 11.98
N ASP A 49 -4.70 -6.20 11.86
CA ASP A 49 -3.57 -6.12 12.78
C ASP A 49 -3.71 -4.92 13.75
N GLN A 50 -2.90 -4.88 14.81
CA GLN A 50 -2.94 -3.81 15.83
C GLN A 50 -1.54 -3.30 16.18
N GLY A 51 -1.49 -2.14 16.84
CA GLY A 51 -0.24 -1.51 17.29
C GLY A 51 0.72 -1.17 16.14
N LYS A 52 2.02 -1.40 16.36
CA LYS A 52 3.10 -0.95 15.46
C LYS A 52 3.00 -1.52 14.05
N ARG A 53 2.47 -2.73 13.88
CA ARG A 53 2.26 -3.35 12.56
C ARG A 53 1.23 -2.57 11.76
N ARG A 54 0.07 -2.28 12.37
CA ARG A 54 -0.98 -1.44 11.77
C ARG A 54 -0.48 -0.02 11.48
N GLU A 55 0.21 0.61 12.42
CA GLU A 55 0.73 1.97 12.22
C GLU A 55 1.71 2.03 11.04
N LYS A 56 2.62 1.06 10.94
CA LYS A 56 3.56 0.95 9.82
C LYS A 56 2.84 0.69 8.50
N ALA A 57 1.86 -0.20 8.48
CA ALA A 57 1.07 -0.50 7.30
C ALA A 57 0.31 0.75 6.81
N GLN A 58 -0.27 1.50 7.72
CA GLN A 58 -1.00 2.73 7.42
C GLN A 58 -0.07 3.82 6.85
N GLN A 59 1.11 4.01 7.44
CA GLN A 59 2.13 4.94 6.91
C GLN A 59 2.54 4.58 5.46
N LEU A 60 2.76 3.30 5.18
CA LEU A 60 3.12 2.84 3.83
C LEU A 60 1.95 3.02 2.87
N TYR A 61 0.74 2.64 3.28
CA TYR A 61 -0.47 2.77 2.45
C TYR A 61 -0.73 4.23 2.06
N ASP A 62 -0.71 5.14 3.03
CA ASP A 62 -0.92 6.58 2.79
C ASP A 62 0.15 7.19 1.88
N LYS A 63 1.41 6.75 2.03
CA LYS A 63 2.53 7.20 1.19
C LYS A 63 2.31 6.86 -0.29
N TYR A 64 1.91 5.61 -0.57
CA TYR A 64 1.82 5.14 -1.95
C TYR A 64 0.45 5.37 -2.59
N LYS A 65 -0.65 5.35 -1.83
CA LYS A 65 -1.98 5.70 -2.34
C LYS A 65 -2.07 7.15 -2.83
N LYS A 66 -1.41 8.08 -2.14
CA LYS A 66 -1.30 9.48 -2.62
C LYS A 66 -0.55 9.59 -3.94
N ALA A 67 0.45 8.73 -4.16
CA ALA A 67 1.21 8.70 -5.41
C ALA A 67 0.42 8.08 -6.57
N THR A 68 -0.49 7.13 -6.31
CA THR A 68 -1.33 6.53 -7.34
C THR A 68 -2.58 7.37 -7.68
N SER A 69 -3.03 8.24 -6.78
CA SER A 69 -4.24 9.08 -6.98
C SER A 69 -4.00 10.43 -7.64
N SER A 70 -2.82 10.74 -8.21
CA SER A 70 -2.63 12.02 -8.90
C SER A 70 -1.75 11.95 -10.15
N PRO A 71 -2.37 12.19 -11.32
CA PRO A 71 -1.86 13.17 -12.27
C PRO A 71 -2.75 14.42 -12.36
N PHE A 72 -3.97 14.41 -11.82
CA PHE A 72 -4.92 15.52 -11.95
C PHE A 72 -5.70 15.75 -10.64
N LYS A 73 -5.04 16.21 -9.57
CA LYS A 73 -5.80 17.00 -8.58
C LYS A 73 -5.88 18.42 -9.11
N SER A 74 -6.99 18.66 -9.79
CA SER A 74 -7.45 19.90 -10.38
C SER A 74 -7.05 21.11 -9.56
N ILE A 75 -6.51 22.10 -10.26
CA ILE A 75 -6.23 23.45 -9.77
C ILE A 75 -7.56 24.02 -9.25
N SER A 76 -7.81 23.91 -7.95
CA SER A 76 -8.86 24.69 -7.29
C SER A 76 -8.22 26.00 -6.86
N ARG A 77 -7.91 26.88 -7.82
CA ARG A 77 -7.50 28.25 -7.55
C ARG A 77 -8.76 29.12 -7.46
N ALA A 78 -8.98 29.62 -6.24
CA ALA A 78 -9.59 30.89 -5.86
C ALA A 78 -10.76 31.46 -6.68
N THR A 79 -11.90 31.59 -6.01
CA THR A 79 -12.63 32.87 -6.00
C THR A 79 -13.14 33.12 -4.59
N LYS A 80 -12.48 34.03 -3.87
CA LYS A 80 -12.99 34.61 -2.62
C LYS A 80 -13.73 35.90 -3.03
N PRO A 81 -14.94 36.16 -2.50
CA PRO A 81 -15.69 37.37 -2.83
C PRO A 81 -14.99 38.63 -2.35
#